data_AF-A0A7V5WPG0-F1
#
_entry.id   AF-A0A7V5WPG0-F1
#
_cell.length_a   1.000
_cell.length_b   1.000
_cell.length_c   1.000
_cell.angle_alpha   90.00
_cell.angle_beta   90.00
_cell.angle_gamma   90.00
#
_symmetry.space_group_name_H-M   'P 1'
#
loop_
_entity.id
_entity.type
_entity.pdbx_description
1 polymer ?
#
loop_
_entity_poly.entity_id
_entity_poly.type
_entity_poly.pdbx_seq_one_letter_code
_entity_poly.pdbx_strand_id
1 'polypeptide(L)'
;MAKLESFITISGINLNRNSQIPLYKQLYNNLKNGILCGRLSSGARLPSTRAFATELDLSRSTVLLAIEQLIAEGYIESFVGRGSFVSQHLPDLQVKTLSQDKPSKKPLVKLSKRAEAFVASRVYDDSSNPAFRPGIPETSEFPFKIWRSLLNKHWRQPEAQNLFYGSGAGYLPLRQEIANYLKLARGVSCAAEQVIIVNGSQQALQIASHLLADANDQVWIENPGYTGAQAAFRSAMLELIPVPVDNEGLSVKIGKERSPKAKFVYVSPSHQYPMGVTMSLARRLELLNWAAKNNAWILEDDYDSEFRFKGQPLSALQGLDKADSVVYIGSFSKVLFPA
;
A
#
# COMPACT_ATOMS: atom_id res chain seq x y z
N MET A 1 -44.47 -15.58 -51.21
CA MET A 1 -43.29 -14.77 -50.81
C MET A 1 -43.05 -14.96 -49.32
N ALA A 2 -42.24 -15.96 -48.94
CA ALA A 2 -41.82 -16.14 -47.56
C ALA A 2 -40.53 -15.33 -47.34
N LYS A 3 -40.55 -14.40 -46.38
CA LYS A 3 -39.37 -13.64 -45.95
C LYS A 3 -38.33 -14.63 -45.42
N LEU A 4 -37.20 -14.76 -46.09
CA LEU A 4 -36.01 -15.40 -45.55
C LEU A 4 -35.48 -14.53 -44.40
N GLU A 5 -35.81 -14.86 -43.17
CA GLU A 5 -35.11 -14.35 -42.00
C GLU A 5 -33.71 -14.99 -41.97
N SER A 6 -32.67 -14.19 -42.10
CA SER A 6 -31.27 -14.62 -42.04
C SER A 6 -30.93 -15.04 -40.60
N PHE A 7 -31.08 -16.32 -40.27
CA PHE A 7 -30.54 -16.87 -39.03
C PHE A 7 -29.02 -17.00 -39.16
N ILE A 8 -28.27 -16.44 -38.20
CA ILE A 8 -26.83 -16.68 -38.10
C ILE A 8 -26.62 -18.17 -37.84
N THR A 9 -25.87 -18.84 -38.72
CA THR A 9 -25.39 -20.20 -38.48
C THR A 9 -24.36 -20.16 -37.35
N ILE A 10 -24.58 -20.94 -36.28
CA ILE A 10 -23.77 -20.90 -35.05
C ILE A 10 -22.49 -21.73 -35.21
N SER A 11 -21.86 -21.61 -36.37
CA SER A 11 -20.63 -22.32 -36.71
C SER A 11 -19.47 -21.72 -35.90
N GLY A 12 -19.02 -22.41 -34.85
CA GLY A 12 -17.83 -22.06 -34.08
C GLY A 12 -17.98 -21.92 -32.56
N ILE A 13 -19.06 -22.45 -31.97
CA ILE A 13 -19.16 -22.65 -30.52
C ILE A 13 -18.59 -24.03 -30.16
N ASN A 14 -17.47 -24.05 -29.44
CA ASN A 14 -16.86 -25.29 -28.95
C ASN A 14 -17.13 -25.43 -27.44
N LEU A 15 -17.81 -26.50 -27.06
CA LEU A 15 -18.17 -26.81 -25.67
C LEU A 15 -17.52 -28.13 -25.26
N ASN A 16 -16.80 -28.12 -24.15
CA ASN A 16 -16.17 -29.30 -23.57
C ASN A 16 -16.93 -29.75 -22.32
N ARG A 17 -17.69 -30.85 -22.43
CA ARG A 17 -18.45 -31.44 -21.31
C ARG A 17 -17.56 -32.00 -20.19
N ASN A 18 -16.29 -32.29 -20.48
CA ASN A 18 -15.33 -32.84 -19.52
C ASN A 18 -14.48 -31.75 -18.83
N SER A 19 -14.78 -30.47 -19.09
CA SER A 19 -14.11 -29.35 -18.43
C SER A 19 -14.65 -29.12 -17.02
N GLN A 20 -13.81 -28.63 -16.11
CA GLN A 20 -14.21 -28.10 -14.80
C GLN A 20 -15.10 -26.83 -14.91
N ILE A 21 -15.14 -26.21 -16.09
CA ILE A 21 -15.97 -25.01 -16.33
C ILE A 21 -17.40 -25.45 -16.69
N PRO A 22 -18.44 -24.98 -15.98
CA PRO A 22 -19.83 -25.28 -16.34
C PRO A 22 -20.19 -24.86 -17.77
N LEU A 23 -21.04 -25.65 -18.45
CA LEU A 23 -21.40 -25.43 -19.86
C LEU A 23 -22.02 -24.05 -20.14
N TYR A 24 -22.80 -23.48 -19.20
CA TYR A 24 -23.37 -22.14 -19.39
C TYR A 24 -22.28 -21.05 -19.44
N LYS A 25 -21.21 -21.17 -18.64
CA LYS A 25 -20.05 -20.26 -18.67
C LYS A 25 -19.27 -20.40 -19.97
N GLN A 26 -19.12 -21.64 -20.46
CA GLN A 26 -18.47 -21.88 -21.75
C GLN A 26 -19.28 -21.25 -22.90
N LEU A 27 -20.60 -21.43 -22.89
CA LEU A 27 -21.50 -20.82 -23.88
C LEU A 27 -21.47 -19.29 -23.81
N TYR A 28 -21.57 -18.73 -22.61
CA TYR A 28 -21.43 -17.30 -22.36
C TYR A 28 -20.11 -16.76 -22.92
N ASN A 29 -18.97 -17.39 -22.61
CA ASN A 29 -17.66 -16.94 -23.09
C ASN A 29 -17.54 -17.02 -24.62
N ASN A 30 -18.06 -18.08 -25.23
CA ASN A 30 -18.05 -18.25 -26.68
C ASN A 30 -18.89 -17.16 -27.37
N LEU A 31 -20.08 -16.88 -26.86
CA LEU A 31 -20.98 -15.84 -27.37
C LEU A 31 -20.39 -14.44 -27.16
N LYS A 32 -19.90 -14.14 -25.96
CA LYS A 32 -19.21 -12.88 -25.65
C LYS A 32 -18.03 -12.65 -26.58
N ASN A 33 -17.17 -13.65 -26.76
CA ASN A 33 -16.05 -13.55 -27.69
C ASN A 33 -16.54 -13.39 -29.13
N GLY A 34 -17.57 -14.11 -29.55
CA GLY A 34 -18.21 -13.98 -30.87
C GLY A 34 -18.68 -12.55 -31.15
N ILE A 35 -19.29 -11.91 -30.18
CA ILE A 35 -19.71 -10.50 -30.24
C ILE A 35 -18.50 -9.57 -30.29
N LEU A 36 -17.54 -9.74 -29.37
CA LEU A 36 -16.36 -8.87 -29.25
C LEU A 36 -15.44 -8.92 -30.48
N CYS A 37 -15.34 -10.08 -31.15
CA CYS A 37 -14.54 -10.25 -32.37
C CYS A 37 -15.32 -9.99 -33.66
N GLY A 38 -16.57 -9.52 -33.56
CA GLY A 38 -17.40 -9.16 -34.72
C GLY A 38 -17.97 -10.35 -35.52
N ARG A 39 -17.78 -11.60 -35.07
CA ARG A 39 -18.42 -12.78 -35.67
C ARG A 39 -19.94 -12.75 -35.50
N LEU A 40 -20.42 -12.20 -34.39
CA LEU A 40 -21.82 -11.90 -34.15
C LEU A 40 -22.01 -10.40 -34.31
N SER A 41 -22.54 -9.99 -35.46
CA SER A 41 -22.70 -8.59 -35.80
C SER A 41 -23.66 -7.86 -34.85
N SER A 42 -23.38 -6.59 -34.61
CA SER A 42 -24.27 -5.72 -33.85
C SER A 42 -25.68 -5.68 -34.45
N GLY A 43 -26.71 -5.72 -33.60
CA GLY A 43 -28.11 -5.78 -34.01
C GLY A 43 -28.58 -7.15 -34.54
N ALA A 44 -27.71 -8.16 -34.62
CA ALA A 44 -28.09 -9.45 -35.13
C ALA A 44 -29.00 -10.22 -34.16
N ARG A 45 -30.02 -10.89 -34.71
CA ARG A 45 -30.97 -11.69 -33.94
C ARG A 45 -30.37 -13.04 -33.57
N LEU A 46 -30.42 -13.39 -32.29
CA LEU A 46 -30.05 -14.71 -31.80
C LEU A 46 -31.23 -15.68 -31.91
N PRO A 47 -30.97 -16.98 -32.08
CA PRO A 47 -32.01 -17.99 -31.99
C PRO A 47 -32.72 -17.95 -30.64
N SER A 48 -33.98 -18.40 -30.62
CA SER A 48 -34.70 -18.57 -29.34
C SER A 48 -33.95 -19.53 -28.43
N THR A 49 -34.09 -19.39 -27.10
CA THR A 49 -33.45 -20.30 -26.13
C THR A 49 -33.76 -21.78 -26.40
N ARG A 50 -34.93 -22.07 -27.00
CA ARG A 50 -35.34 -23.44 -27.35
C ARG A 50 -34.59 -23.95 -28.57
N ALA A 51 -34.58 -23.17 -29.66
CA ALA A 51 -33.83 -23.51 -30.87
C ALA A 51 -32.33 -23.67 -30.55
N PHE A 52 -31.79 -22.76 -29.74
CA PHE A 52 -30.38 -22.76 -29.39
C PHE A 52 -29.99 -23.94 -28.47
N ALA A 53 -30.89 -24.36 -27.58
CA ALA A 53 -30.72 -25.57 -26.77
C ALA A 53 -30.74 -26.84 -27.62
N THR A 54 -31.64 -26.92 -28.61
CA THR A 54 -31.73 -28.06 -29.53
C THR A 54 -30.50 -28.16 -30.42
N GLU A 55 -30.02 -27.04 -30.98
CA GLU A 55 -28.88 -27.03 -31.89
C GLU A 55 -27.56 -27.41 -31.20
N LEU A 56 -27.36 -26.99 -29.95
CA LEU A 56 -26.15 -27.28 -29.19
C LEU A 56 -26.23 -28.56 -28.33
N ASP A 57 -27.34 -29.30 -28.39
CA ASP A 57 -27.65 -30.42 -27.49
C ASP A 57 -27.40 -30.06 -26.01
N LEU A 58 -28.03 -28.97 -25.56
CA LEU A 58 -27.93 -28.45 -24.19
C LEU A 58 -29.31 -28.38 -23.53
N SER A 59 -29.32 -28.34 -22.20
CA SER A 59 -30.54 -27.99 -21.48
C SER A 59 -30.93 -26.54 -21.76
N ARG A 60 -32.24 -26.27 -21.87
CA ARG A 60 -32.77 -24.91 -22.02
C ARG A 60 -32.30 -23.99 -20.89
N SER A 61 -32.18 -24.50 -19.66
CA SER A 61 -31.70 -23.74 -18.51
C SER A 61 -30.25 -23.28 -18.66
N THR A 62 -29.38 -24.12 -19.24
CA THR A 62 -27.97 -23.78 -19.52
C THR A 62 -27.87 -22.61 -20.51
N VAL A 63 -28.69 -22.64 -21.57
CA VAL A 63 -28.73 -21.56 -22.57
C VAL A 63 -29.31 -20.29 -21.97
N LEU A 64 -30.38 -20.41 -21.18
CA LEU A 64 -31.02 -19.28 -20.52
C LEU A 64 -30.03 -18.54 -19.61
N LEU A 65 -29.30 -19.25 -18.76
CA LEU A 65 -28.28 -18.67 -17.87
C LEU A 65 -27.18 -17.92 -18.64
N ALA A 66 -26.73 -18.47 -19.77
CA ALA A 66 -25.73 -17.80 -20.60
C ALA A 66 -26.27 -16.51 -21.24
N ILE A 67 -27.50 -16.55 -21.76
CA ILE A 67 -28.15 -15.39 -22.38
C ILE A 67 -28.49 -14.33 -21.33
N GLU A 68 -29.02 -14.71 -20.16
CA GLU A 68 -29.31 -13.79 -19.06
C GLU A 68 -28.05 -13.06 -18.59
N GLN A 69 -26.92 -13.77 -18.48
CA GLN A 69 -25.65 -13.15 -18.14
C GLN A 69 -25.19 -12.14 -19.22
N LEU A 70 -25.36 -12.47 -20.51
CA LEU A 70 -25.02 -11.56 -21.61
C LEU A 70 -25.96 -10.34 -21.65
N ILE A 71 -27.24 -10.51 -21.26
CA ILE A 71 -28.19 -9.40 -21.12
C ILE A 71 -27.78 -8.50 -19.95
N ALA A 72 -27.47 -9.09 -18.80
CA ALA A 72 -27.05 -8.35 -17.61
C ALA A 72 -25.79 -7.52 -17.85
N GLU A 73 -24.88 -7.99 -18.70
CA GLU A 73 -23.67 -7.27 -19.10
C GLU A 73 -23.84 -6.35 -20.33
N GLY A 74 -25.05 -6.29 -20.91
CA GLY A 74 -25.35 -5.41 -22.05
C GLY A 74 -24.82 -5.89 -23.41
N TYR A 75 -24.36 -7.14 -23.52
CA TYR A 75 -23.96 -7.73 -24.81
C TYR A 75 -25.16 -8.09 -25.69
N ILE A 76 -26.29 -8.43 -25.06
CA ILE A 76 -27.53 -8.79 -25.71
C ILE A 76 -28.67 -7.92 -25.17
N GLU A 77 -29.54 -7.46 -26.07
CA GLU A 77 -30.81 -6.83 -25.74
C GLU A 77 -31.94 -7.83 -26.01
N SER A 78 -32.87 -7.96 -25.07
CA SER A 78 -34.03 -8.85 -25.23
C SER A 78 -35.31 -8.02 -25.29
N PHE A 79 -36.13 -8.28 -26.31
CA PHE A 79 -37.40 -7.59 -26.52
C PHE A 79 -38.55 -8.60 -26.50
N VAL A 80 -39.59 -8.33 -25.70
CA VAL A 80 -40.79 -9.18 -25.62
C VAL A 80 -41.42 -9.32 -27.01
N GLY A 81 -41.66 -10.57 -27.43
CA GLY A 81 -42.24 -10.89 -28.75
C GLY A 81 -41.30 -10.76 -29.95
N ARG A 82 -40.16 -10.06 -29.82
CA ARG A 82 -39.18 -9.87 -30.91
C ARG A 82 -37.94 -10.76 -30.77
N GLY A 83 -37.60 -11.20 -29.56
CA GLY A 83 -36.46 -12.09 -29.28
C GLY A 83 -35.22 -11.36 -28.76
N SER A 84 -34.09 -12.06 -28.74
CA SER A 84 -32.80 -11.56 -28.28
C SER A 84 -31.93 -11.08 -29.45
N PHE A 85 -31.27 -9.94 -29.31
CA PHE A 85 -30.43 -9.32 -30.32
C PHE A 85 -29.09 -8.90 -29.72
N VAL A 86 -28.00 -8.94 -30.49
CA VAL A 86 -26.73 -8.36 -30.07
C VAL A 86 -26.88 -6.85 -29.94
N SER A 87 -26.41 -6.25 -28.83
CA SER A 87 -26.61 -4.81 -28.58
C SER A 87 -26.01 -3.92 -29.68
N GLN A 88 -26.72 -2.82 -29.98
CA GLN A 88 -26.27 -1.76 -30.90
C GLN A 88 -25.33 -0.75 -30.26
N HIS A 89 -25.26 -0.74 -28.93
CA HIS A 89 -24.48 0.21 -28.14
C HIS A 89 -23.25 -0.45 -27.51
N LEU A 90 -22.71 -1.49 -28.16
CA LEU A 90 -21.40 -2.00 -27.80
C LEU A 90 -20.37 -0.88 -28.05
N PRO A 91 -19.43 -0.62 -27.13
CA PRO A 91 -18.33 0.30 -27.40
C PRO A 91 -17.73 -0.07 -28.75
N ASP A 92 -17.43 0.90 -29.62
CA ASP A 92 -16.80 0.68 -30.93
C ASP A 92 -15.54 -0.17 -30.78
N LEU A 93 -15.73 -1.48 -30.76
CA LEU A 93 -14.69 -2.48 -30.88
C LEU A 93 -14.45 -2.50 -32.37
N GLN A 94 -13.71 -1.50 -32.84
CA GLN A 94 -13.10 -1.54 -34.17
C GLN A 94 -12.33 -2.84 -34.24
N VAL A 95 -12.96 -3.86 -34.83
CA VAL A 95 -12.38 -5.16 -35.10
C VAL A 95 -11.34 -4.92 -36.19
N LYS A 96 -10.15 -4.46 -35.79
CA LYS A 96 -8.94 -4.85 -36.50
C LYS A 96 -8.92 -6.36 -36.35
N THR A 97 -9.16 -7.04 -37.48
CA THR A 97 -8.96 -8.45 -37.70
C THR A 97 -7.82 -8.92 -36.81
N LEU A 98 -8.09 -9.84 -35.90
CA LEU A 98 -7.09 -10.49 -35.05
C LEU A 98 -6.19 -11.34 -35.95
N SER A 99 -5.37 -10.69 -36.76
CA SER A 99 -4.12 -11.23 -37.26
C SER A 99 -3.37 -11.77 -36.05
N GLN A 100 -2.76 -12.93 -36.18
CA GLN A 100 -1.87 -13.53 -35.19
C GLN A 100 -0.57 -12.72 -35.03
N ASP A 101 -0.69 -11.40 -34.80
CA ASP A 101 0.44 -10.54 -34.52
C ASP A 101 0.85 -10.78 -33.07
N LYS A 102 2.15 -11.09 -32.90
CA LYS A 102 2.87 -11.11 -31.61
C LYS A 102 2.34 -9.97 -30.72
N PRO A 103 2.15 -10.21 -29.40
CA PRO A 103 1.53 -9.24 -28.51
C PRO A 103 2.17 -7.87 -28.71
N SER A 104 1.47 -6.98 -29.40
CA SER A 104 1.96 -5.62 -29.62
C SER A 104 2.07 -5.03 -28.23
N LYS A 105 3.29 -4.67 -27.79
CA LYS A 105 3.51 -3.96 -26.54
C LYS A 105 2.73 -2.65 -26.63
N LYS A 106 1.46 -2.66 -26.21
CA LYS A 106 0.69 -1.42 -26.00
C LYS A 106 1.57 -0.55 -25.11
N PRO A 107 1.75 0.75 -25.43
CA PRO A 107 2.53 1.62 -24.58
C PRO A 107 1.93 1.55 -23.18
N LEU A 108 2.72 1.06 -22.23
CA LEU A 108 2.31 1.01 -20.84
C LEU A 108 2.01 2.43 -20.38
N VAL A 109 0.94 2.58 -19.59
CA VAL A 109 0.63 3.85 -18.94
C VAL A 109 1.88 4.29 -18.17
N LYS A 110 2.41 5.48 -18.48
CA LYS A 110 3.61 6.00 -17.82
C LYS A 110 3.31 6.25 -16.35
N LEU A 111 4.23 5.84 -15.49
CA LEU A 111 4.17 6.15 -14.08
C LEU A 111 4.37 7.66 -13.85
N SER A 112 3.94 8.16 -12.71
CA SER A 112 4.23 9.54 -12.31
C SER A 112 5.70 9.69 -11.94
N LYS A 113 6.23 10.91 -12.05
CA LYS A 113 7.60 11.25 -11.59
C LYS A 113 7.84 10.86 -10.12
N ARG A 114 6.80 10.99 -9.28
CA ARG A 114 6.81 10.54 -7.88
C ARG A 114 7.05 9.04 -7.77
N ALA A 115 6.36 8.24 -8.57
CA ALA A 115 6.52 6.79 -8.57
C ALA A 115 7.92 6.39 -9.07
N GLU A 116 8.44 7.07 -10.11
CA GLU A 116 9.80 6.85 -10.60
C GLU A 116 10.85 7.16 -9.51
N ALA A 117 10.74 8.29 -8.82
CA ALA A 117 11.63 8.67 -7.72
C ALA A 117 11.58 7.69 -6.54
N PHE A 118 10.39 7.20 -6.20
CA PHE A 118 10.20 6.20 -5.15
C PHE A 118 10.85 4.85 -5.52
N VAL A 119 10.66 4.37 -6.76
CA VAL A 119 11.27 3.11 -7.22
C VAL A 119 12.80 3.21 -7.23
N ALA A 120 13.36 4.33 -7.67
CA ALA A 120 14.81 4.57 -7.68
C ALA A 120 15.44 4.57 -6.27
N SER A 121 14.64 4.80 -5.23
CA SER A 121 15.09 4.83 -3.83
C SER A 121 15.00 3.50 -3.09
N ARG A 122 14.49 2.44 -3.72
CA ARG A 122 14.50 1.09 -3.13
C ARG A 122 15.94 0.59 -3.06
N VAL A 123 16.41 0.36 -1.84
CA VAL A 123 17.66 -0.37 -1.62
C VAL A 123 17.41 -1.86 -1.77
N TYR A 124 18.33 -2.52 -2.46
CA TYR A 124 18.41 -3.97 -2.61
C TYR A 124 18.23 -4.63 -1.24
N ASP A 125 17.15 -5.40 -1.08
CA ASP A 125 17.10 -6.39 0.00
C ASP A 125 18.06 -7.51 -0.41
N ASP A 126 19.28 -7.47 0.09
CA ASP A 126 20.26 -8.51 -0.22
C ASP A 126 19.86 -9.79 0.52
N SER A 127 19.08 -10.63 -0.17
CA SER A 127 18.60 -11.92 0.30
C SER A 127 19.63 -13.03 0.23
N SER A 128 20.87 -12.71 -0.14
CA SER A 128 21.94 -13.69 -0.26
C SER A 128 22.45 -14.20 1.10
N ASN A 129 22.33 -13.41 2.19
CA ASN A 129 22.78 -13.84 3.52
C ASN A 129 21.80 -13.46 4.64
N PRO A 130 20.93 -14.37 5.10
CA PRO A 130 19.95 -14.06 6.14
C PRO A 130 20.54 -13.87 7.55
N ALA A 131 21.75 -14.35 7.82
CA ALA A 131 22.30 -14.44 9.18
C ALA A 131 22.79 -13.09 9.76
N PHE A 132 23.22 -12.15 8.89
CA PHE A 132 23.76 -10.85 9.31
C PHE A 132 22.95 -9.68 8.79
N ARG A 133 21.64 -9.89 8.55
CA ARG A 133 20.74 -8.83 8.12
C ARG A 133 20.38 -7.93 9.30
N PRO A 134 20.74 -6.63 9.26
CA PRO A 134 20.37 -5.72 10.32
C PRO A 134 18.85 -5.52 10.37
N GLY A 135 18.32 -5.37 11.58
CA GLY A 135 16.91 -5.06 11.79
C GLY A 135 15.94 -6.24 11.62
N ILE A 136 16.41 -7.49 11.58
CA ILE A 136 15.51 -8.64 11.72
C ILE A 136 15.42 -8.99 13.22
N PRO A 137 14.22 -9.06 13.82
CA PRO A 137 14.07 -9.51 15.21
C PRO A 137 14.25 -11.02 15.35
N GLU A 138 14.65 -11.45 16.55
CA GLU A 138 14.64 -12.87 16.92
C GLU A 138 13.21 -13.30 17.25
N THR A 139 12.61 -14.13 16.40
CA THR A 139 11.20 -14.55 16.56
C THR A 139 11.02 -15.92 17.21
N SER A 140 12.08 -16.73 17.35
CA SER A 140 11.96 -18.08 17.92
C SER A 140 11.61 -18.05 19.42
N GLU A 141 12.10 -17.05 20.15
CA GLU A 141 11.82 -16.82 21.57
C GLU A 141 10.53 -15.99 21.81
N PHE A 142 9.79 -15.66 20.75
CA PHE A 142 8.57 -14.88 20.90
C PHE A 142 7.53 -15.65 21.74
N PRO A 143 6.89 -15.03 22.75
CA PRO A 143 6.01 -15.72 23.69
C PRO A 143 4.62 -16.01 23.11
N PHE A 144 4.54 -16.85 22.06
CA PHE A 144 3.32 -17.18 21.33
C PHE A 144 2.18 -17.71 22.23
N LYS A 145 2.52 -18.43 23.31
CA LYS A 145 1.53 -18.93 24.28
C LYS A 145 0.82 -17.78 24.99
N ILE A 146 1.58 -16.77 25.43
CA ILE A 146 1.03 -15.58 26.10
C ILE A 146 0.23 -14.76 25.08
N TRP A 147 0.80 -14.52 23.90
CA TRP A 147 0.15 -13.77 22.82
C TRP A 147 -1.21 -14.36 22.44
N ARG A 148 -1.27 -15.68 22.22
CA ARG A 148 -2.52 -16.39 21.93
C ARG A 148 -3.54 -16.29 23.07
N SER A 149 -3.09 -16.37 24.32
CA SER A 149 -3.96 -16.23 25.49
C SER A 149 -4.61 -14.84 25.53
N LEU A 150 -3.83 -13.79 25.29
CA LEU A 150 -4.31 -12.41 25.24
C LEU A 150 -5.30 -12.20 24.08
N LEU A 151 -4.98 -12.69 22.88
CA LEU A 151 -5.88 -12.64 21.73
C LEU A 151 -7.23 -13.32 22.04
N ASN A 152 -7.19 -14.54 22.57
CA ASN A 152 -8.40 -15.27 22.93
C ASN A 152 -9.22 -14.55 24.00
N LYS A 153 -8.56 -13.91 24.98
CA LYS A 153 -9.24 -13.11 26.01
C LYS A 153 -10.02 -11.95 25.40
N HIS A 154 -9.41 -11.19 24.49
CA HIS A 154 -10.03 -10.02 23.86
C HIS A 154 -11.11 -10.39 22.83
N TRP A 155 -10.96 -11.54 22.15
CA TRP A 155 -11.93 -12.01 21.16
C TRP A 155 -13.09 -12.84 21.73
N ARG A 156 -13.03 -13.22 23.01
CA ARG A 156 -14.09 -14.06 23.62
C ARG A 156 -15.46 -13.38 23.62
N GLN A 157 -15.50 -12.07 23.87
CA GLN A 157 -16.70 -11.24 23.82
C GLN A 157 -16.30 -9.82 23.39
N PRO A 158 -16.11 -9.57 22.09
CA PRO A 158 -15.74 -8.24 21.63
C PRO A 158 -16.90 -7.28 21.85
N GLU A 159 -16.61 -6.09 22.37
CA GLU A 159 -17.59 -5.01 22.42
C GLU A 159 -17.98 -4.62 20.99
N ALA A 160 -19.28 -4.40 20.74
CA ALA A 160 -19.78 -4.13 19.39
C ALA A 160 -19.07 -2.93 18.73
N GLN A 161 -18.71 -1.91 19.50
CA GLN A 161 -17.97 -0.73 19.03
C GLN A 161 -16.59 -1.07 18.43
N ASN A 162 -15.96 -2.16 18.87
CA ASN A 162 -14.66 -2.62 18.36
C ASN A 162 -14.78 -3.39 17.03
N LEU A 163 -15.99 -3.65 16.57
CA LEU A 163 -16.27 -4.34 15.30
C LEU A 163 -16.63 -3.37 14.16
N PHE A 164 -16.72 -2.07 14.45
CA PHE A 164 -16.95 -1.02 13.45
C PHE A 164 -15.64 -0.36 13.03
N TYR A 165 -15.72 0.51 12.01
CA TYR A 165 -14.60 1.38 11.65
C TYR A 165 -14.19 2.24 12.85
N GLY A 166 -12.96 2.03 13.33
CA GLY A 166 -12.37 2.80 14.42
C GLY A 166 -11.76 4.12 13.96
N SER A 167 -11.14 4.83 14.90
CA SER A 167 -10.36 6.04 14.61
C SER A 167 -9.21 5.75 13.64
N GLY A 168 -8.96 6.67 12.71
CA GLY A 168 -7.80 6.61 11.82
C GLY A 168 -6.45 6.68 12.53
N ALA A 169 -6.41 7.17 13.78
CA ALA A 169 -5.21 7.16 14.62
C ALA A 169 -4.96 5.81 15.33
N GLY A 170 -5.94 4.89 15.28
CA GLY A 170 -5.89 3.59 15.94
C GLY A 170 -6.65 3.52 17.27
N TYR A 171 -6.69 2.31 17.83
CA TYR A 171 -7.49 1.95 18.99
C TYR A 171 -7.09 2.75 20.25
N LEU A 172 -8.03 3.52 20.82
CA LEU A 172 -7.74 4.48 21.89
C LEU A 172 -7.10 3.85 23.14
N PRO A 173 -7.59 2.72 23.69
CA PRO A 173 -6.93 2.08 24.83
C PRO A 173 -5.48 1.70 24.56
N LEU A 174 -5.17 1.24 23.33
CA LEU A 174 -3.78 0.94 22.96
C LEU A 174 -2.94 2.23 22.91
N ARG A 175 -3.47 3.33 22.38
CA ARG A 175 -2.78 4.62 22.36
C ARG A 175 -2.49 5.15 23.76
N GLN A 176 -3.41 4.96 24.71
CA GLN A 176 -3.22 5.31 26.12
C GLN A 176 -2.07 4.51 26.74
N GLU A 177 -2.05 3.19 26.53
CA GLU A 177 -0.96 2.34 27.03
C GLU A 177 0.38 2.67 26.38
N ILE A 178 0.42 3.00 25.08
CA ILE A 178 1.63 3.45 24.40
C ILE A 178 2.16 4.76 25.00
N ALA A 179 1.29 5.75 25.22
CA ALA A 179 1.69 7.02 25.84
C ALA A 179 2.27 6.81 27.25
N ASN A 180 1.62 5.97 28.06
CA ASN A 180 2.11 5.61 29.40
C ASN A 180 3.46 4.89 29.35
N TYR A 181 3.61 3.91 28.46
CA TYR A 181 4.86 3.17 28.26
C TYR A 181 5.99 4.11 27.85
N LEU A 182 5.78 4.96 26.84
CA LEU A 182 6.81 5.85 26.33
C LEU A 182 7.23 6.91 27.37
N LYS A 183 6.29 7.38 28.21
CA LYS A 183 6.61 8.26 29.33
C LYS A 183 7.58 7.62 30.32
N LEU A 184 7.35 6.36 30.67
CA LEU A 184 8.19 5.62 31.62
C LEU A 184 9.51 5.17 31.01
N ALA A 185 9.48 4.63 29.80
CA ALA A 185 10.64 4.01 29.16
C ALA A 185 11.58 5.03 28.50
N ARG A 186 11.02 6.10 27.93
CA ARG A 186 11.75 7.04 27.05
C ARG A 186 11.69 8.49 27.54
N GLY A 187 10.89 8.79 28.57
CA GLY A 187 10.64 10.16 29.01
C GLY A 187 9.84 10.98 27.99
N VAL A 188 9.18 10.33 27.04
CA VAL A 188 8.34 10.99 26.03
C VAL A 188 7.10 11.56 26.71
N SER A 189 6.82 12.83 26.46
CA SER A 189 5.66 13.51 27.03
C SER A 189 4.62 13.73 25.94
N CYS A 190 3.61 12.88 25.87
CA CYS A 190 2.49 13.00 24.95
C CYS A 190 1.16 12.54 25.58
N ALA A 191 0.05 13.06 25.06
CA ALA A 191 -1.29 12.56 25.31
C ALA A 191 -1.67 11.47 24.29
N ALA A 192 -2.64 10.61 24.63
CA ALA A 192 -3.08 9.51 23.75
C ALA A 192 -3.61 10.02 22.40
N GLU A 193 -4.16 11.23 22.37
CA GLU A 193 -4.66 11.95 21.19
C GLU A 193 -3.54 12.29 20.20
N GLN A 194 -2.30 12.42 20.67
CA GLN A 194 -1.12 12.70 19.86
C GLN A 194 -0.43 11.42 19.36
N VAL A 195 -0.87 10.24 19.80
CA VAL A 195 -0.34 8.96 19.32
C VAL A 195 -1.10 8.53 18.07
N ILE A 196 -0.38 8.20 17.01
CA ILE A 196 -0.93 7.63 15.77
C ILE A 196 -0.27 6.27 15.55
N ILE A 197 -1.10 5.22 15.49
CA ILE A 197 -0.64 3.86 15.20
C ILE A 197 -0.53 3.71 13.68
N VAL A 198 0.64 3.28 13.22
CA VAL A 198 0.95 3.04 11.80
C VAL A 198 1.56 1.65 11.60
N ASN A 199 1.58 1.19 10.35
CA ASN A 199 2.18 -0.08 9.92
C ASN A 199 3.70 0.06 9.72
N GLY A 200 4.38 0.65 10.70
CA GLY A 200 5.84 0.83 10.74
C GLY A 200 6.35 2.23 10.37
N SER A 201 7.64 2.47 10.67
CA SER A 201 8.29 3.78 10.54
C SER A 201 8.23 4.35 9.12
N GLN A 202 8.24 3.50 8.09
CA GLN A 202 8.11 3.97 6.71
C GLN A 202 6.80 4.72 6.47
N GLN A 203 5.69 4.25 7.04
CA GLN A 203 4.40 4.92 6.93
C GLN A 203 4.38 6.21 7.76
N ALA A 204 4.97 6.21 8.96
CA ALA A 204 5.11 7.43 9.76
C ALA A 204 5.87 8.51 9.00
N LEU A 205 7.01 8.16 8.40
CA LEU A 205 7.84 9.08 7.61
C LEU A 205 7.12 9.61 6.37
N GLN A 206 6.31 8.78 5.71
CA GLN A 206 5.48 9.20 4.58
C GLN A 206 4.38 10.17 5.03
N ILE A 207 3.69 9.90 6.12
CA ILE A 207 2.64 10.79 6.64
C ILE A 207 3.28 12.12 7.07
N ALA A 208 4.38 12.08 7.83
CA ALA A 208 5.09 13.26 8.28
C ALA A 208 5.58 14.11 7.10
N SER A 209 6.14 13.50 6.06
CA SER A 209 6.64 14.25 4.90
C SER A 209 5.54 14.97 4.11
N HIS A 210 4.32 14.43 4.07
CA HIS A 210 3.18 15.05 3.40
C HIS A 210 2.46 16.10 4.27
N LEU A 211 2.61 16.04 5.60
CA LEU A 211 1.96 16.97 6.52
C LEU A 211 2.85 18.17 6.88
N LEU A 212 4.17 17.98 6.92
CA LEU A 212 5.11 18.96 7.48
C LEU A 212 5.89 19.75 6.42
N ALA A 213 5.76 19.39 5.14
CA ALA A 213 6.50 20.02 4.05
C ALA A 213 5.71 20.01 2.74
N ASP A 214 5.98 21.00 1.89
CA ASP A 214 5.49 21.08 0.52
C ASP A 214 6.53 20.54 -0.47
N ALA A 215 6.09 20.28 -1.71
CA ALA A 215 7.01 19.84 -2.76
C ALA A 215 8.15 20.85 -2.97
N ASN A 216 9.37 20.34 -3.14
CA ASN A 216 10.64 21.07 -3.24
C ASN A 216 11.14 21.74 -1.96
N ASP A 217 10.46 21.57 -0.82
CA ASP A 217 11.03 21.98 0.46
C ASP A 217 12.30 21.16 0.76
N GLN A 218 13.26 21.83 1.41
CA GLN A 218 14.53 21.25 1.79
C GLN A 218 14.45 20.58 3.15
N VAL A 219 15.04 19.39 3.28
CA VAL A 219 15.05 18.63 4.53
C VAL A 219 16.42 18.04 4.80
N TRP A 220 16.86 18.09 6.05
CA TRP A 220 18.12 17.49 6.45
C TRP A 220 17.95 16.00 6.68
N ILE A 221 18.92 15.23 6.18
CA ILE A 221 18.98 13.78 6.42
C ILE A 221 20.41 13.39 6.79
N GLU A 222 20.52 12.49 7.77
CA GLU A 222 21.80 11.88 8.14
C GLU A 222 22.49 11.24 6.92
N ASN A 223 23.80 11.43 6.81
CA ASN A 223 24.63 10.82 5.79
C ASN A 223 25.96 10.29 6.38
N PRO A 224 26.19 8.97 6.41
CA PRO A 224 25.27 7.91 5.99
C PRO A 224 24.00 7.87 6.85
N GLY A 225 22.90 7.34 6.33
CA GLY A 225 21.60 7.35 7.02
C GLY A 225 20.62 6.31 6.47
N TYR A 226 19.44 6.24 7.09
CA TYR A 226 18.40 5.29 6.71
C TYR A 226 17.81 5.58 5.33
N THR A 227 17.88 4.60 4.43
CA THR A 227 17.45 4.74 3.04
C THR A 227 15.93 4.75 2.88
N GLY A 228 15.19 4.13 3.81
CA GLY A 228 13.73 4.20 3.85
C GLY A 228 13.22 5.64 4.05
N ALA A 229 13.89 6.43 4.88
CA ALA A 229 13.61 7.85 5.03
C ALA A 229 13.84 8.63 3.72
N GLN A 230 14.97 8.38 3.04
CA GLN A 230 15.22 8.97 1.72
C GLN A 230 14.10 8.64 0.72
N ALA A 231 13.62 7.39 0.74
CA ALA A 231 12.52 6.96 -0.12
C ALA A 231 11.20 7.67 0.18
N ALA A 232 10.85 7.80 1.47
CA ALA A 232 9.64 8.50 1.91
C ALA A 232 9.64 9.98 1.54
N PHE A 233 10.80 10.62 1.61
CA PHE A 233 10.92 12.06 1.35
C PHE A 233 11.02 12.37 -0.14
N ARG A 234 11.72 11.54 -0.93
CA ARG A 234 11.73 11.66 -2.39
C ARG A 234 10.34 11.43 -2.99
N SER A 235 9.52 10.53 -2.43
CA SER A 235 8.14 10.36 -2.90
C SER A 235 7.25 11.57 -2.54
N ALA A 236 7.57 12.31 -1.48
CA ALA A 236 6.95 13.61 -1.20
C ALA A 236 7.51 14.76 -2.08
N MET A 237 8.46 14.47 -2.98
CA MET A 237 9.16 15.44 -3.83
C MET A 237 9.97 16.48 -3.04
N LEU A 238 10.53 16.08 -1.91
CA LEU A 238 11.39 16.94 -1.08
C LEU A 238 12.83 16.95 -1.60
N GLU A 239 13.52 18.07 -1.38
CA GLU A 239 14.95 18.20 -1.66
C GLU A 239 15.76 17.72 -0.45
N LEU A 240 16.48 16.62 -0.62
CA LEU A 240 17.27 16.01 0.44
C LEU A 240 18.63 16.69 0.57
N ILE A 241 18.89 17.27 1.75
CA ILE A 241 20.16 17.87 2.12
C ILE A 241 20.91 16.87 3.00
N PRO A 242 21.89 16.13 2.45
CA PRO A 242 22.68 15.20 3.24
C PRO A 242 23.54 15.99 4.23
N VAL A 243 23.50 15.61 5.50
CA VAL A 243 24.31 16.21 6.56
C VAL A 243 25.18 15.10 7.16
N PRO A 244 26.52 15.29 7.22
CA PRO A 244 27.41 14.26 7.73
C PRO A 244 27.17 13.99 9.21
N VAL A 245 27.33 12.71 9.56
CA VAL A 245 27.32 12.23 10.94
C VAL A 245 28.76 12.17 11.45
N ASP A 246 29.03 12.85 12.56
CA ASP A 246 30.30 12.79 13.29
C ASP A 246 30.15 11.94 14.56
N ASN A 247 31.17 11.95 15.43
CA ASN A 247 31.17 11.18 16.68
C ASN A 247 30.11 11.63 17.71
N GLU A 248 29.39 12.72 17.44
CA GLU A 248 28.26 13.18 18.26
C GLU A 248 26.92 13.10 17.53
N GLY A 249 26.86 12.52 16.33
CA GLY A 249 25.65 12.42 15.51
C GLY A 249 25.63 13.41 14.33
N LEU A 250 24.44 13.72 13.80
CA LEU A 250 24.25 14.69 12.72
C LEU A 250 24.86 16.06 13.06
N SER A 251 25.69 16.62 12.16
CA SER A 251 26.34 17.92 12.37
C SER A 251 25.40 19.10 12.09
N VAL A 252 24.85 19.71 13.16
CA VAL A 252 23.94 20.87 13.05
C VAL A 252 24.60 22.07 12.38
N LYS A 253 25.91 22.29 12.63
CA LYS A 253 26.70 23.34 11.96
C LYS A 253 26.65 23.17 10.44
N ILE A 254 26.96 21.97 9.94
CA ILE A 254 26.98 21.71 8.50
C ILE A 254 25.57 21.76 7.91
N GLY A 255 24.56 21.31 8.65
CA GLY A 255 23.16 21.48 8.27
C GLY A 255 22.81 22.96 8.02
N LYS A 256 23.13 23.84 8.98
CA LYS A 256 22.89 25.29 8.88
C LYS A 256 23.63 25.93 7.70
N GLU A 257 24.87 25.51 7.44
CA GLU A 257 25.67 26.02 6.32
C GLU A 257 25.09 25.62 4.96
N ARG A 258 24.55 24.39 4.84
CA ARG A 258 24.02 23.86 3.57
C ARG A 258 22.59 24.31 3.29
N SER A 259 21.74 24.29 4.30
CA SER A 259 20.32 24.65 4.16
C SER A 259 19.78 25.18 5.50
N PRO A 260 19.94 26.49 5.77
CA PRO A 260 19.50 27.07 7.04
C PRO A 260 17.98 27.09 7.19
N LYS A 261 17.23 27.03 6.08
CA LYS A 261 15.76 27.12 6.03
C LYS A 261 15.07 25.76 5.84
N ALA A 262 15.77 24.66 6.10
CA ALA A 262 15.18 23.33 5.99
C ALA A 262 13.92 23.21 6.87
N LYS A 263 12.86 22.58 6.33
CA LYS A 263 11.57 22.44 7.01
C LYS A 263 11.63 21.46 8.17
N PHE A 264 12.40 20.41 8.00
CA PHE A 264 12.65 19.45 9.06
C PHE A 264 13.97 18.73 8.89
N VAL A 265 14.36 18.03 9.95
CA VAL A 265 15.51 17.12 10.00
C VAL A 265 15.04 15.73 10.41
N TYR A 266 15.57 14.69 9.78
CA TYR A 266 15.44 13.31 10.22
C TYR A 266 16.72 12.85 10.95
N VAL A 267 16.56 12.31 12.15
CA VAL A 267 17.67 11.82 13.00
C VAL A 267 17.34 10.51 13.69
N SER A 268 18.37 9.73 13.98
CA SER A 268 18.31 8.51 14.81
C SER A 268 19.18 8.68 16.07
N PRO A 269 18.76 9.51 17.05
CA PRO A 269 19.65 10.08 18.05
C PRO A 269 20.06 9.09 19.16
N SER A 270 19.24 8.08 19.43
CA SER A 270 19.52 7.04 20.42
C SER A 270 20.64 6.11 19.96
N HIS A 271 20.59 5.74 18.68
CA HIS A 271 21.51 4.80 18.05
C HIS A 271 21.48 5.08 16.55
N GLN A 272 22.52 5.75 16.05
CA GLN A 272 22.51 6.25 14.67
C GLN A 272 22.58 5.09 13.68
N TYR A 273 21.69 5.05 12.70
CA TYR A 273 21.76 4.04 11.64
C TYR A 273 22.54 4.55 10.42
N PRO A 274 23.63 3.90 9.96
CA PRO A 274 24.15 2.60 10.40
C PRO A 274 25.38 2.68 11.33
N MET A 275 25.87 3.88 11.69
CA MET A 275 27.17 4.03 12.35
C MET A 275 27.18 3.65 13.84
N GLY A 276 26.01 3.50 14.45
CA GLY A 276 25.82 3.19 15.87
C GLY A 276 26.15 4.33 16.83
N VAL A 277 26.37 5.55 16.32
CA VAL A 277 26.73 6.70 17.15
C VAL A 277 25.54 7.11 18.02
N THR A 278 25.75 7.32 19.31
CA THR A 278 24.76 7.94 20.18
C THR A 278 24.93 9.45 20.14
N MET A 279 23.86 10.19 19.82
CA MET A 279 23.90 11.66 19.78
C MET A 279 24.12 12.25 21.18
N SER A 280 25.15 13.10 21.34
CA SER A 280 25.51 13.71 22.62
C SER A 280 24.42 14.66 23.13
N LEU A 281 24.33 14.87 24.45
CA LEU A 281 23.36 15.82 25.01
C LEU A 281 23.57 17.24 24.45
N ALA A 282 24.83 17.65 24.27
CA ALA A 282 25.16 18.95 23.68
C ALA A 282 24.60 19.06 22.25
N ARG A 283 24.79 18.02 21.42
CA ARG A 283 24.26 17.99 20.04
C ARG A 283 22.73 17.98 20.01
N ARG A 284 22.09 17.23 20.90
CA ARG A 284 20.62 17.20 21.06
C ARG A 284 20.07 18.60 21.37
N LEU A 285 20.65 19.29 22.34
CA LEU A 285 20.27 20.66 22.68
C LEU A 285 20.55 21.65 21.55
N GLU A 286 21.65 21.49 20.82
CA GLU A 286 21.94 22.32 19.64
C GLU A 286 20.87 22.15 18.55
N LEU A 287 20.46 20.90 18.29
CA LEU A 287 19.43 20.57 17.30
C LEU A 287 18.06 21.13 17.68
N LEU A 288 17.63 20.93 18.94
CA LEU A 288 16.38 21.50 19.47
C LEU A 288 16.35 23.03 19.37
N ASN A 289 17.46 23.68 19.76
CA ASN A 289 17.57 25.14 19.65
C ASN A 289 17.52 25.62 18.20
N TRP A 290 18.10 24.86 17.26
CA TRP A 290 17.98 25.17 15.85
C TRP A 290 16.53 25.04 15.35
N ALA A 291 15.86 23.94 15.68
CA ALA A 291 14.47 23.68 15.28
C ALA A 291 13.53 24.79 15.78
N ALA A 292 13.60 25.12 17.07
CA ALA A 292 12.81 26.18 17.68
C ALA A 292 13.05 27.55 17.04
N LYS A 293 14.31 27.91 16.73
CA LYS A 293 14.63 29.19 16.09
C LYS A 293 14.16 29.30 14.64
N ASN A 294 14.07 28.17 13.92
CA ASN A 294 13.76 28.16 12.50
C ASN A 294 12.32 27.72 12.21
N ASN A 295 11.52 27.47 13.25
CA ASN A 295 10.18 26.89 13.11
C ASN A 295 10.21 25.60 12.26
N ALA A 296 11.18 24.74 12.55
CA ALA A 296 11.44 23.51 11.83
C ALA A 296 11.11 22.30 12.72
N TRP A 297 10.73 21.19 12.09
CA TRP A 297 10.43 19.95 12.81
C TRP A 297 11.66 19.05 12.95
N ILE A 298 11.66 18.20 13.97
CA ILE A 298 12.62 17.10 14.11
C ILE A 298 11.84 15.79 14.07
N LEU A 299 12.17 14.94 13.10
CA LEU A 299 11.69 13.56 13.06
C LEU A 299 12.71 12.68 13.78
N GLU A 300 12.38 12.26 15.00
CA GLU A 300 13.18 11.35 15.80
C GLU A 300 12.77 9.90 15.52
N ASP A 301 13.64 9.13 14.86
CA ASP A 301 13.44 7.69 14.62
C ASP A 301 14.14 6.86 15.70
N ASP A 302 13.34 6.20 16.52
CA ASP A 302 13.78 5.46 17.70
C ASP A 302 13.44 3.98 17.54
N TYR A 303 14.26 3.27 16.75
CA TYR A 303 13.91 1.97 16.17
C TYR A 303 14.35 0.74 16.98
N ASP A 304 15.37 0.84 17.84
CA ASP A 304 15.94 -0.27 18.64
C ASP A 304 16.26 0.13 20.08
N SER A 305 15.57 1.16 20.54
CA SER A 305 15.85 1.91 21.74
C SER A 305 15.77 1.09 23.04
N GLU A 306 15.00 0.01 23.00
CA GLU A 306 14.80 -1.00 24.04
C GLU A 306 16.04 -1.87 24.26
N PHE A 307 16.90 -1.99 23.24
CA PHE A 307 18.08 -2.86 23.27
C PHE A 307 19.33 -2.09 23.67
N ARG A 308 19.46 -1.84 24.98
CA ARG A 308 20.67 -1.22 25.54
C ARG A 308 21.35 -2.16 26.53
N PHE A 309 22.45 -2.78 26.10
CA PHE A 309 23.19 -3.75 26.91
C PHE A 309 24.11 -3.11 27.96
N LYS A 310 24.44 -1.82 27.82
CA LYS A 310 25.32 -1.09 28.75
C LYS A 310 24.80 0.32 29.04
N GLY A 311 24.86 0.69 30.31
CA GLY A 311 24.42 2.00 30.80
C GLY A 311 22.90 2.10 30.98
N GLN A 312 22.45 3.22 31.52
CA GLN A 312 21.02 3.48 31.68
C GLN A 312 20.36 3.80 30.33
N PRO A 313 19.05 3.52 30.18
CA PRO A 313 18.27 3.99 29.04
C PRO A 313 18.44 5.49 28.85
N LEU A 314 18.65 5.92 27.61
CA LEU A 314 18.69 7.34 27.28
C LEU A 314 17.28 7.84 27.04
N SER A 315 16.97 9.02 27.57
CA SER A 315 15.73 9.71 27.20
C SER A 315 15.71 10.01 25.70
N ALA A 316 14.53 9.92 25.10
CA ALA A 316 14.27 10.40 23.76
C ALA A 316 14.61 11.91 23.65
N LEU A 317 15.00 12.34 22.46
CA LEU A 317 15.18 13.74 22.11
C LEU A 317 13.89 14.53 22.36
N GLN A 318 12.73 13.95 22.04
CA GLN A 318 11.42 14.55 22.32
C GLN A 318 11.23 14.86 23.81
N GLY A 319 11.74 14.02 24.72
CA GLY A 319 11.63 14.25 26.16
C GLY A 319 12.39 15.48 26.65
N LEU A 320 13.30 16.04 25.85
CA LEU A 320 14.04 17.27 26.12
C LEU A 320 13.43 18.50 25.45
N ASP A 321 12.47 18.30 24.55
CA ASP A 321 11.86 19.36 23.77
C ASP A 321 10.94 20.24 24.63
N LYS A 322 10.97 21.54 24.36
CA LYS A 322 10.11 22.55 25.01
C LYS A 322 9.34 23.39 24.00
N ALA A 323 9.56 23.19 22.70
CA ALA A 323 8.98 23.97 21.62
C ALA A 323 7.95 23.17 20.81
N ASP A 324 7.60 21.95 21.24
CA ASP A 324 6.66 21.04 20.57
C ASP A 324 6.99 20.84 19.08
N SER A 325 8.28 20.68 18.79
CA SER A 325 8.87 20.61 17.45
C SER A 325 9.41 19.21 17.09
N VAL A 326 9.41 18.27 18.04
CA VAL A 326 9.86 16.89 17.81
C VAL A 326 8.68 15.94 17.60
N VAL A 327 8.67 15.25 16.45
CA VAL A 327 7.81 14.11 16.17
C VAL A 327 8.58 12.83 16.49
N TYR A 328 8.17 12.14 17.55
CA TYR A 328 8.74 10.86 17.96
C TYR A 328 8.17 9.71 17.13
N ILE A 329 9.05 8.90 16.54
CA ILE A 329 8.70 7.72 15.74
C ILE A 329 9.31 6.49 16.44
N GLY A 330 8.49 5.81 17.23
CA GLY A 330 8.86 4.54 17.86
C GLY A 330 8.40 3.32 17.07
N SER A 331 8.97 2.15 17.36
CA SER A 331 8.55 0.89 16.73
C SER A 331 8.63 -0.30 17.69
N PHE A 332 7.59 -1.14 17.69
CA PHE A 332 7.61 -2.44 18.35
C PHE A 332 8.12 -3.58 17.45
N SER A 333 8.45 -3.30 16.17
CA SER A 333 8.79 -4.35 15.21
C SER A 333 10.06 -5.12 15.55
N LYS A 334 10.97 -4.55 16.38
CA LYS A 334 12.19 -5.23 16.84
C LYS A 334 11.99 -6.02 18.13
N VAL A 335 10.98 -5.66 18.92
CA VAL A 335 10.64 -6.31 20.22
C VAL A 335 9.59 -7.41 20.04
N LEU A 336 8.73 -7.26 19.03
CA LEU A 336 7.73 -8.26 18.63
C LEU A 336 8.19 -8.92 17.32
N PHE A 337 7.57 -8.54 16.21
CA PHE A 337 7.89 -8.95 14.85
C PHE A 337 7.29 -7.93 13.87
N PRO A 338 7.74 -7.87 12.60
CA PRO A 338 7.06 -7.10 11.56
C PRO A 338 5.71 -7.77 11.24
N ALA A 339 4.60 -7.06 11.40
CA ALA A 339 3.23 -7.57 11.27
C ALA A 339 2.42 -6.81 10.22
#